data_AF-A0A8J3G753-F1
#
_entry.id   AF-A0A8J3G753-F1
#
_cell.length_a   1.000
_cell.length_b   1.000
_cell.length_c   1.000
_cell.angle_alpha   90.00
_cell.angle_beta   90.00
_cell.angle_gamma   90.00
#
_symmetry.space_group_name_H-M   'P 1'
#
loop_
_entity.id
_entity.type
_entity.pdbx_description
1 polymer ?
#
loop_
_entity_poly.entity_id
_entity_poly.type
_entity_poly.pdbx_seq_one_letter_code
_entity_poly.pdbx_strand_id
1 'polypeptide(L)'
;MNYWLHRISHVAELSYPLLDRGYLTIGFSDFSYKEMIDCVLEDDWAYFNQQFQDFWGRIPRPRHSLWNFLKMSKGDLVVVPSQGTFAVCEIIDQRPLLIAETFSEDLKSWDGKPISTNGIHLISPHGNAFDLGFTRKVKILYKQIPRDKFADAQLTARMKIRQTNAAINDLKTSIETSIENFKKGKSTNGAPIKS
;
A
#
# COMPACT_ATOMS: atom_id res chain seq x y z
N MET A 1 12.65 -1.20 -11.53
CA MET A 1 11.59 -1.95 -10.85
C MET A 1 12.05 -2.27 -9.44
N ASN A 2 11.31 -1.78 -8.45
CA ASN A 2 11.51 -2.06 -7.03
C ASN A 2 10.44 -3.02 -6.52
N TYR A 3 10.72 -3.59 -5.34
CA TYR A 3 9.83 -4.44 -4.59
C TYR A 3 9.54 -3.76 -3.25
N TRP A 4 8.27 -3.62 -2.95
CA TRP A 4 7.77 -2.95 -1.76
C TRP A 4 6.93 -3.89 -0.93
N LEU A 5 6.93 -3.65 0.37
CA LEU A 5 5.92 -4.19 1.27
C LEU A 5 4.99 -3.06 1.67
N HIS A 6 3.68 -3.28 1.60
CA HIS A 6 2.67 -2.35 2.08
C HIS A 6 1.64 -3.05 2.97
N ARG A 7 1.59 -2.72 4.26
CA ARG A 7 0.63 -3.26 5.22
C ARG A 7 -0.60 -2.37 5.31
N ILE A 8 -1.76 -2.96 5.06
CA ILE A 8 -3.04 -2.35 5.40
C ILE A 8 -3.28 -2.58 6.89
N SER A 9 -3.13 -1.52 7.68
CA SER A 9 -3.42 -1.53 9.13
C SER A 9 -4.11 -0.25 9.60
N HIS A 10 -3.94 0.83 8.85
CA HIS A 10 -4.61 2.10 9.08
C HIS A 10 -5.88 2.17 8.20
N VAL A 11 -7.00 2.58 8.82
CA VAL A 11 -8.32 2.69 8.17
C VAL A 11 -8.65 1.44 7.34
N ALA A 12 -8.45 0.25 7.92
CA ALA A 12 -8.62 -1.03 7.23
C ALA A 12 -10.03 -1.20 6.66
N GLU A 13 -11.04 -0.60 7.32
CA GLU A 13 -12.43 -0.60 6.90
C GLU A 13 -12.66 -0.02 5.49
N LEU A 14 -11.74 0.80 5.01
CA LEU A 14 -11.82 1.42 3.69
C LEU A 14 -10.64 1.04 2.79
N SER A 15 -9.45 0.88 3.35
CA SER A 15 -8.25 0.50 2.60
C SER A 15 -8.38 -0.86 1.90
N TYR A 16 -9.06 -1.85 2.49
CA TYR A 16 -9.33 -3.12 1.80
C TYR A 16 -10.33 -2.99 0.64
N PRO A 17 -11.52 -2.37 0.82
CA PRO A 17 -12.42 -2.04 -0.29
C PRO A 17 -11.78 -1.22 -1.41
N LEU A 18 -10.82 -0.34 -1.08
CA LEU A 18 -10.06 0.44 -2.06
C LEU A 18 -9.05 -0.43 -2.82
N LEU A 19 -8.34 -1.32 -2.14
CA LEU A 19 -7.47 -2.30 -2.79
C LEU A 19 -8.24 -3.16 -3.80
N ASP A 20 -9.44 -3.60 -3.45
CA ASP A 20 -10.31 -4.38 -4.33
C ASP A 20 -10.75 -3.59 -5.57
N ARG A 21 -10.71 -2.25 -5.51
CA ARG A 21 -10.93 -1.35 -6.65
C ARG A 21 -9.63 -0.90 -7.35
N GLY A 22 -8.49 -1.48 -6.99
CA GLY A 22 -7.19 -1.18 -7.60
C GLY A 22 -6.48 0.03 -6.99
N TYR A 23 -6.68 0.31 -5.70
CA TYR A 23 -6.04 1.44 -5.02
C TYR A 23 -5.35 1.01 -3.72
N LEU A 24 -4.05 1.32 -3.60
CA LEU A 24 -3.36 1.33 -2.31
C LEU A 24 -3.43 2.72 -1.71
N THR A 25 -3.57 2.80 -0.39
CA THR A 25 -3.66 4.07 0.31
C THR A 25 -2.66 4.15 1.45
N ILE A 26 -2.33 5.37 1.87
CA ILE A 26 -1.59 5.63 3.10
C ILE A 26 -2.22 6.84 3.79
N GLY A 27 -2.16 6.91 5.12
CA GLY A 27 -2.65 8.08 5.87
C GLY A 27 -1.81 9.33 5.62
N PHE A 28 -1.65 10.18 6.64
CA PHE A 28 -1.02 11.50 6.52
C PHE A 28 -1.88 12.52 5.75
N SER A 29 -3.19 12.51 5.97
CA SER A 29 -4.13 13.44 5.32
C SER A 29 -3.85 14.91 5.65
N ASP A 30 -3.21 15.19 6.78
CA ASP A 30 -2.71 16.52 7.14
C ASP A 30 -1.75 17.10 6.06
N PHE A 31 -1.08 16.22 5.30
CA PHE A 31 -0.13 16.60 4.26
C PHE A 31 -0.66 16.37 2.84
N SER A 32 -1.97 16.16 2.67
CA SER A 32 -2.61 15.77 1.41
C SER A 32 -2.70 16.91 0.38
N TYR A 33 -1.55 17.40 -0.07
CA TYR A 33 -1.39 18.44 -1.09
C TYR A 33 -0.31 18.05 -2.12
N LYS A 34 -0.32 18.69 -3.30
CA LYS A 34 0.49 18.26 -4.45
C LYS A 34 1.98 18.48 -4.25
N GLU A 35 2.33 19.58 -3.58
CA GLU A 35 3.70 19.97 -3.27
C GLU A 35 4.40 18.91 -2.40
N MET A 36 3.65 18.21 -1.53
CA MET A 36 4.19 17.09 -0.75
C MET A 36 4.56 15.89 -1.62
N ILE A 37 3.85 15.69 -2.73
CA ILE A 37 4.20 14.65 -3.71
C ILE A 37 5.42 15.11 -4.52
N ASP A 38 5.43 16.38 -4.98
CA ASP A 38 6.51 16.94 -5.80
C ASP A 38 7.85 16.82 -5.08
N CYS A 39 7.94 17.25 -3.82
CA CYS A 39 9.20 17.21 -3.10
C CYS A 39 9.77 15.79 -2.94
N VAL A 40 8.92 14.77 -2.83
CA VAL A 40 9.39 13.38 -2.73
C VAL A 40 9.91 12.86 -4.07
N LEU A 41 9.26 13.24 -5.17
CA LEU A 41 9.68 12.84 -6.51
C LEU A 41 10.94 13.58 -6.98
N GLU A 42 11.15 14.79 -6.49
CA GLU A 42 12.35 15.60 -6.68
C GLU A 42 13.49 15.23 -5.70
N ASP A 43 13.26 14.24 -4.83
CA ASP A 43 14.24 13.79 -3.85
C ASP A 43 14.63 14.84 -2.78
N ASP A 44 13.77 15.83 -2.53
CA ASP A 44 13.96 16.85 -1.51
C ASP A 44 13.57 16.36 -0.11
N TRP A 45 14.48 15.56 0.46
CA TRP A 45 14.34 15.02 1.82
C TRP A 45 14.33 16.11 2.90
N ALA A 46 15.01 17.23 2.67
CA ALA A 46 15.12 18.31 3.65
C ALA A 46 13.78 19.05 3.77
N TYR A 47 13.20 19.47 2.64
CA TYR A 47 11.88 20.10 2.60
C TYR A 47 10.81 19.17 3.16
N PHE A 48 10.80 17.90 2.76
CA PHE A 48 9.87 16.89 3.28
C PHE A 48 9.90 16.80 4.80
N ASN A 49 11.09 16.74 5.41
CA ASN A 49 11.21 16.72 6.88
C ASN A 49 10.75 18.03 7.52
N GLN A 50 11.02 19.16 6.88
CA GLN A 50 10.62 20.48 7.37
C GLN A 50 9.10 20.58 7.47
N GLN A 51 8.34 20.01 6.53
CA GLN A 51 6.86 20.00 6.60
C GLN A 51 6.34 19.37 7.91
N PHE A 52 6.94 18.27 8.35
CA PHE A 52 6.58 17.64 9.63
C PHE A 52 6.99 18.49 10.83
N GLN A 53 8.16 19.12 10.77
CA GLN A 53 8.64 19.98 11.85
C GLN A 53 7.74 21.22 12.01
N ASP A 54 7.31 21.83 10.90
CA ASP A 54 6.47 23.03 10.90
C ASP A 54 5.05 22.71 11.35
N PHE A 55 4.46 21.62 10.86
CA PHE A 55 3.06 21.30 11.11
C PHE A 55 2.84 20.55 12.43
N TRP A 56 3.73 19.63 12.81
CA TRP A 56 3.59 18.81 14.02
C TRP A 56 4.60 19.13 15.13
N GLY A 57 5.52 20.08 14.91
CA GLY A 57 6.56 20.43 15.88
C GLY A 57 7.61 19.32 16.09
N ARG A 58 7.58 18.26 15.29
CA ARG A 58 8.49 17.11 15.40
C ARG A 58 8.60 16.33 14.10
N ILE A 59 9.69 15.60 13.94
CA ILE A 59 9.93 14.74 12.77
C ILE A 59 9.68 13.26 13.15
N PRO A 60 8.50 12.70 12.82
CA PRO A 60 8.11 11.37 13.30
C PRO A 60 8.79 10.25 12.48
N ARG A 61 9.16 9.14 13.13
CA ARG A 61 9.74 7.99 12.43
C ARG A 61 8.83 7.38 11.35
N PRO A 62 7.49 7.26 11.54
CA PRO A 62 6.59 6.76 10.50
C PRO A 62 6.62 7.49 9.16
N ARG A 63 7.12 8.74 9.07
CA ARG A 63 7.19 9.50 7.81
C ARG A 63 7.98 8.79 6.71
N HIS A 64 8.93 7.92 7.07
CA HIS A 64 9.67 7.13 6.07
C HIS A 64 8.74 6.21 5.27
N SER A 65 7.63 5.75 5.87
CA SER A 65 6.63 4.98 5.13
C SER A 65 5.87 5.86 4.12
N LEU A 66 5.60 7.13 4.45
CA LEU A 66 5.02 8.08 3.50
C LEU A 66 5.98 8.35 2.34
N TRP A 67 7.25 8.66 2.65
CA TRP A 67 8.29 8.87 1.65
C TRP A 67 8.38 7.71 0.67
N ASN A 68 8.50 6.49 1.17
CA ASN A 68 8.59 5.29 0.32
C ASN A 68 7.32 5.07 -0.52
N PHE A 69 6.14 5.33 0.05
CA PHE A 69 4.88 5.18 -0.67
C PHE A 69 4.75 6.15 -1.84
N LEU A 70 5.12 7.42 -1.61
CA LEU A 70 5.11 8.45 -2.65
C LEU A 70 6.20 8.19 -3.71
N LYS A 71 7.31 7.55 -3.32
CA LYS A 71 8.41 7.18 -4.22
C LYS A 71 8.20 5.98 -5.14
N MET A 72 7.16 5.15 -4.95
CA MET A 72 7.01 3.99 -5.84
C MET A 72 6.82 4.46 -7.29
N SER A 73 7.18 3.63 -8.25
CA SER A 73 7.08 3.97 -9.68
C SER A 73 6.29 2.93 -10.45
N LYS A 74 5.76 3.32 -11.60
CA LYS A 74 5.10 2.39 -12.54
C LYS A 74 5.95 1.14 -12.76
N GLY A 75 5.33 -0.03 -12.67
CA GLY A 75 5.96 -1.34 -12.81
C GLY A 75 6.57 -1.90 -11.52
N ASP A 76 6.64 -1.13 -10.43
CA ASP A 76 7.06 -1.67 -9.13
C ASP A 76 6.05 -2.69 -8.59
N LEU A 77 6.57 -3.71 -7.89
CA LEU A 77 5.75 -4.73 -7.26
C LEU A 77 5.54 -4.43 -5.78
N VAL A 78 4.31 -4.63 -5.30
CA VAL A 78 3.94 -4.41 -3.91
C VAL A 78 3.35 -5.69 -3.32
N VAL A 79 4.01 -6.21 -2.28
CA VAL A 79 3.49 -7.29 -1.44
C VAL A 79 2.58 -6.69 -0.38
N VAL A 80 1.33 -7.14 -0.33
CA VAL A 80 0.32 -6.71 0.64
C VAL A 80 -0.04 -7.89 1.55
N PRO A 81 0.49 -7.95 2.78
CA PRO A 81 0.20 -9.05 3.70
C PRO A 81 -1.23 -8.99 4.25
N SER A 82 -1.84 -10.15 4.42
CA SER A 82 -3.10 -10.33 5.16
C SER A 82 -2.98 -11.50 6.16
N GLN A 83 -4.06 -11.85 6.85
CA GLN A 83 -4.09 -12.99 7.77
C GLN A 83 -3.95 -14.31 6.99
N GLY A 84 -2.83 -15.01 7.21
CA GLY A 84 -2.54 -16.30 6.55
C GLY A 84 -2.16 -16.20 5.07
N THR A 85 -2.47 -15.09 4.39
CA THR A 85 -2.21 -14.89 2.97
C THR A 85 -1.43 -13.59 2.69
N PHE A 86 -1.14 -13.35 1.41
CA PHE A 86 -0.71 -12.06 0.89
C PHE A 86 -1.19 -11.88 -0.55
N ALA A 87 -1.21 -10.62 -1.01
CA ALA A 87 -1.43 -10.28 -2.41
C ALA A 87 -0.13 -9.71 -3.00
N VAL A 88 -0.02 -9.80 -4.33
CA VAL A 88 1.02 -9.12 -5.12
C VAL A 88 0.33 -8.20 -6.09
N CYS A 89 0.71 -6.92 -6.04
CA CYS A 89 0.18 -5.87 -6.88
C CYS A 89 1.30 -5.25 -7.73
N GLU A 90 0.96 -4.69 -8.88
CA GLU A 90 1.84 -3.88 -9.70
C GLU A 90 1.33 -2.43 -9.67
N ILE A 91 2.23 -1.47 -9.48
CA ILE A 91 1.93 -0.04 -9.59
C ILE A 91 1.72 0.31 -11.07
N ILE A 92 0.57 0.91 -11.41
CA ILE A 92 0.22 1.22 -12.81
C ILE A 92 0.13 2.71 -13.13
N ASP A 93 0.07 3.58 -12.12
CA ASP A 93 0.18 5.02 -12.30
C ASP A 93 1.63 5.49 -12.47
N GLN A 94 1.78 6.67 -13.07
CA GLN A 94 3.08 7.35 -13.16
C GLN A 94 3.42 8.14 -11.90
N ARG A 95 2.41 8.50 -11.12
CA ARG A 95 2.51 9.44 -10.01
C ARG A 95 1.45 9.14 -8.95
N PRO A 96 1.75 9.32 -7.65
CA PRO A 96 0.73 9.29 -6.60
C PRO A 96 -0.38 10.32 -6.84
N LEU A 97 -1.57 10.01 -6.34
CA LEU A 97 -2.75 10.87 -6.42
C LEU A 97 -3.19 11.23 -5.00
N LEU A 98 -3.90 12.34 -4.86
CA LEU A 98 -4.60 12.64 -3.61
C LEU A 98 -5.84 11.75 -3.52
N ILE A 99 -6.24 11.37 -2.30
CA ILE A 99 -7.37 10.44 -2.13
C ILE A 99 -8.66 10.98 -2.78
N ALA A 100 -8.92 12.28 -2.66
CA ALA A 100 -10.10 12.92 -3.25
C ALA A 100 -10.12 12.93 -4.78
N GLU A 101 -8.97 12.81 -5.45
CA GLU A 101 -8.88 12.83 -6.93
C GLU A 101 -9.25 11.47 -7.55
N THR A 102 -9.43 10.42 -6.74
CA THR A 102 -9.52 9.05 -7.24
C THR A 102 -10.90 8.41 -7.23
N PHE A 103 -11.87 9.01 -6.54
CA PHE A 103 -13.19 8.41 -6.37
C PHE A 103 -14.32 9.35 -6.73
N SER A 104 -15.20 8.87 -7.62
CA SER A 104 -16.37 9.63 -8.06
C SER A 104 -17.70 9.10 -7.57
N GLU A 105 -17.90 7.81 -7.26
CA GLU A 105 -19.22 7.32 -6.78
C GLU A 105 -19.15 5.88 -6.20
N ASP A 106 -20.17 5.47 -5.44
CA ASP A 106 -20.46 4.10 -4.97
C ASP A 106 -19.39 3.37 -4.12
N LEU A 107 -18.46 4.10 -3.52
CA LEU A 107 -17.55 3.51 -2.54
C LEU A 107 -18.33 3.12 -1.27
N LYS A 108 -18.11 1.90 -0.83
CA LYS A 108 -18.64 1.38 0.44
C LYS A 108 -17.47 0.88 1.28
N SER A 109 -17.55 1.12 2.59
CA SER A 109 -16.68 0.44 3.56
C SER A 109 -16.93 -1.06 3.55
N TRP A 110 -16.08 -1.81 4.25
CA TRP A 110 -16.15 -3.27 4.35
C TRP A 110 -17.46 -3.82 4.94
N ASP A 111 -18.22 -3.00 5.69
CA ASP A 111 -19.51 -3.31 6.30
C ASP A 111 -20.68 -2.77 5.45
N GLY A 112 -20.40 -2.32 4.23
CA GLY A 112 -21.40 -1.92 3.25
C GLY A 112 -21.93 -0.49 3.40
N LYS A 113 -21.38 0.31 4.31
CA LYS A 113 -21.83 1.69 4.51
C LYS A 113 -21.33 2.60 3.37
N PRO A 114 -22.17 3.52 2.86
CA PRO A 114 -21.78 4.42 1.80
C PRO A 114 -20.72 5.41 2.29
N ILE A 115 -19.73 5.69 1.44
CA ILE A 115 -18.68 6.67 1.70
C ILE A 115 -18.88 7.85 0.75
N SER A 116 -18.80 9.06 1.30
CA SER A 116 -18.89 10.31 0.53
C SER A 116 -17.52 10.98 0.46
N THR A 117 -17.43 12.12 -0.24
CA THR A 117 -16.21 12.94 -0.30
C THR A 117 -16.59 14.40 -0.05
N ASN A 118 -15.71 15.15 0.62
CA ASN A 118 -15.83 16.61 0.72
C ASN A 118 -14.90 17.35 -0.25
N GLY A 119 -14.30 16.63 -1.21
CA GLY A 119 -13.32 17.16 -2.16
C GLY A 119 -11.87 17.12 -1.66
N ILE A 120 -11.63 16.74 -0.40
CA ILE A 120 -10.29 16.60 0.19
C ILE A 120 -10.13 15.22 0.85
N HIS A 121 -11.12 14.80 1.62
CA HIS A 121 -11.16 13.54 2.34
C HIS A 121 -12.35 12.69 1.90
N LEU A 122 -12.21 11.39 2.10
CA LEU A 122 -13.35 10.48 2.15
C LEU A 122 -14.03 10.61 3.52
N ILE A 123 -15.35 10.64 3.52
CA ILE A 123 -16.18 10.96 4.67
C ILE A 123 -17.12 9.80 4.96
N SER A 124 -17.11 9.34 6.21
CA SER A 124 -18.03 8.32 6.73
C SER A 124 -19.49 8.83 6.77
N PRO A 125 -20.49 7.95 6.87
CA PRO A 125 -21.89 8.38 7.03
C PRO A 125 -22.15 9.29 8.24
N HIS A 126 -21.26 9.25 9.24
CA HIS A 126 -21.37 10.06 10.45
C HIS A 126 -20.62 11.40 10.36
N GLY A 127 -20.07 11.75 9.19
CA GLY A 127 -19.35 13.01 8.97
C GLY A 127 -17.87 12.99 9.34
N ASN A 128 -17.34 11.88 9.84
CA ASN A 128 -15.90 11.77 10.16
C ASN A 128 -15.08 11.57 8.89
N ALA A 129 -13.96 12.29 8.80
CA ALA A 129 -12.97 12.12 7.73
C ALA A 129 -12.06 10.91 7.97
N PHE A 130 -11.76 10.18 6.90
CA PHE A 130 -10.77 9.11 6.90
C PHE A 130 -9.37 9.65 6.61
N ASP A 131 -8.40 9.27 7.42
CA ASP A 131 -6.98 9.56 7.19
C ASP A 131 -6.40 8.60 6.12
N LEU A 132 -6.57 8.95 4.84
CA LEU A 132 -6.13 8.17 3.68
C LEU A 132 -5.28 8.98 2.69
N GLY A 133 -4.77 10.14 3.13
CA GLY A 133 -4.16 11.23 2.34
C GLY A 133 -3.77 10.95 0.88
N PHE A 134 -2.96 9.92 0.63
CA PHE A 134 -2.45 9.61 -0.70
C PHE A 134 -2.82 8.22 -1.18
N THR A 135 -2.85 8.06 -2.51
CA THR A 135 -3.17 6.78 -3.13
C THR A 135 -2.29 6.45 -4.34
N ARG A 136 -2.14 5.15 -4.59
CA ARG A 136 -1.53 4.55 -5.79
C ARG A 136 -2.51 3.63 -6.50
N LYS A 137 -2.67 3.81 -7.80
CA LYS A 137 -3.35 2.86 -8.69
C LYS A 137 -2.48 1.62 -8.83
N VAL A 138 -3.10 0.48 -8.60
CA VAL A 138 -2.49 -0.83 -8.71
C VAL A 138 -3.33 -1.78 -9.55
N LYS A 139 -2.64 -2.68 -10.24
CA LYS A 139 -3.22 -3.91 -10.76
C LYS A 139 -2.91 -5.04 -9.78
N ILE A 140 -3.93 -5.69 -9.24
CA ILE A 140 -3.74 -6.90 -8.44
C ILE A 140 -3.34 -8.03 -9.41
N LEU A 141 -2.11 -8.54 -9.28
CA LEU A 141 -1.62 -9.65 -10.09
C LEU A 141 -2.10 -10.98 -9.51
N TYR A 142 -2.01 -11.12 -8.20
CA TYR A 142 -2.37 -12.33 -7.45
C TYR A 142 -2.97 -11.94 -6.10
N LYS A 143 -4.09 -12.56 -5.74
CA LYS A 143 -4.79 -12.35 -4.47
C LYS A 143 -4.76 -13.66 -3.65
N GLN A 144 -4.79 -13.53 -2.34
CA GLN A 144 -4.93 -14.66 -1.40
C GLN A 144 -3.86 -15.75 -1.56
N ILE A 145 -2.61 -15.41 -1.86
CA ILE A 145 -1.51 -16.38 -1.89
C ILE A 145 -1.29 -16.91 -0.47
N PRO A 146 -1.44 -18.23 -0.20
CA PRO A 146 -1.17 -18.79 1.12
C PRO A 146 0.29 -18.62 1.55
N ARG A 147 0.52 -17.99 2.70
CA ARG A 147 1.87 -17.67 3.17
C ARG A 147 2.68 -18.92 3.49
N ASP A 148 2.06 -19.86 4.18
CA ASP A 148 2.63 -21.14 4.63
C ASP A 148 3.09 -22.03 3.47
N LYS A 149 2.42 -21.94 2.32
CA LYS A 149 2.72 -22.76 1.15
C LYS A 149 3.65 -22.09 0.15
N PHE A 150 3.65 -20.77 0.06
CA PHE A 150 4.28 -20.07 -1.06
C PHE A 150 5.35 -19.05 -0.66
N ALA A 151 5.39 -18.57 0.59
CA ALA A 151 6.43 -17.67 1.05
C ALA A 151 7.53 -18.46 1.77
N ASP A 152 8.78 -18.19 1.42
CA ASP A 152 9.92 -18.70 2.19
C ASP A 152 10.01 -18.05 3.59
N ALA A 153 10.99 -18.48 4.38
CA ALA A 153 11.20 -17.97 5.73
C ALA A 153 11.52 -16.46 5.75
N GLN A 154 12.27 -15.95 4.77
CA GLN A 154 12.69 -14.55 4.72
C GLN A 154 11.51 -13.63 4.38
N LEU A 155 10.73 -13.98 3.35
CA LEU A 155 9.51 -13.26 2.97
C LEU A 155 8.46 -13.36 4.08
N THR A 156 8.29 -14.52 4.70
CA THR A 156 7.42 -14.71 5.87
C THR A 156 7.82 -13.79 7.03
N ALA A 157 9.12 -13.67 7.32
CA ALA A 157 9.62 -12.78 8.36
C ALA A 157 9.40 -11.30 8.00
N ARG A 158 9.67 -10.89 6.76
CA ARG A 158 9.48 -9.50 6.31
C ARG A 158 8.02 -9.08 6.34
N MET A 159 7.07 -9.98 6.10
CA MET A 159 5.63 -9.70 6.24
C MET A 159 5.15 -9.45 7.68
N LYS A 160 6.00 -9.67 8.69
CA LYS A 160 5.71 -9.39 10.11
C LYS A 160 6.16 -8.01 10.58
N ILE A 161 6.84 -7.22 9.74
CA ILE A 161 7.28 -5.87 10.15
C ILE A 161 6.08 -5.00 10.53
N ARG A 162 6.29 -4.08 11.47
CA ARG A 162 5.22 -3.17 11.92
C ARG A 162 5.10 -1.92 11.07
N GLN A 163 6.11 -1.57 10.27
CA GLN A 163 6.03 -0.43 9.36
C GLN A 163 4.92 -0.63 8.32
N THR A 164 4.22 0.45 7.99
CA THR A 164 3.21 0.45 6.93
C THR A 164 3.83 0.18 5.58
N ASN A 165 5.00 0.77 5.31
CA ASN A 165 5.67 0.60 4.03
C ASN A 165 7.19 0.44 4.17
N ALA A 166 7.78 -0.46 3.39
CA ALA A 166 9.21 -0.71 3.35
C ALA A 166 9.67 -1.16 1.95
N ALA A 167 10.88 -0.75 1.55
CA ALA A 167 11.58 -1.37 0.44
C ALA A 167 12.03 -2.78 0.83
N ILE A 168 11.82 -3.76 -0.07
CA ILE A 168 12.15 -5.17 0.13
C ILE A 168 12.87 -5.75 -1.10
N ASN A 169 13.65 -4.91 -1.80
CA ASN A 169 14.43 -5.30 -2.98
C ASN A 169 15.37 -6.49 -2.71
N ASP A 170 15.85 -6.62 -1.48
CA ASP A 170 16.65 -7.74 -1.01
C ASP A 170 15.92 -9.10 -1.10
N LEU A 171 14.59 -9.09 -1.18
CA LEU A 171 13.73 -10.27 -1.29
C LEU A 171 13.20 -10.51 -2.71
N LYS A 172 13.77 -9.87 -3.74
CA LYS A 172 13.37 -10.05 -5.15
C LYS A 172 13.18 -11.53 -5.50
N THR A 173 14.22 -12.36 -5.28
CA THR A 173 14.21 -13.78 -5.63
C THR A 173 13.12 -14.54 -4.89
N SER A 174 12.94 -14.27 -3.59
CA SER A 174 11.88 -14.87 -2.77
C SER A 174 10.49 -14.55 -3.31
N ILE A 175 10.24 -13.29 -3.69
CA ILE A 175 8.94 -12.83 -4.20
C ILE A 175 8.65 -13.45 -5.57
N GLU A 176 9.61 -13.41 -6.49
CA GLU A 176 9.46 -13.98 -7.84
C GLU A 176 9.25 -15.48 -7.79
N THR A 177 10.01 -16.19 -6.96
CA THR A 177 9.84 -17.64 -6.73
C THR A 177 8.46 -17.94 -6.15
N SER A 178 7.99 -17.16 -5.17
CA SER A 178 6.65 -17.32 -4.58
C SER A 178 5.55 -17.17 -5.64
N ILE A 179 5.67 -16.17 -6.51
CA ILE A 179 4.74 -15.90 -7.61
C ILE A 179 4.74 -17.06 -8.61
N GLU A 180 5.91 -17.51 -9.04
CA GLU A 180 6.02 -18.63 -9.98
C GLU A 180 5.44 -19.93 -9.43
N ASN A 181 5.75 -20.24 -8.18
CA ASN A 181 5.25 -21.40 -7.46
C ASN A 181 3.72 -21.36 -7.36
N PHE A 182 3.16 -20.19 -7.03
CA PHE A 182 1.71 -19.98 -7.02
C PHE A 182 1.08 -20.21 -8.39
N LYS A 183 1.64 -19.65 -9.47
CA LYS A 183 1.14 -19.87 -10.85
C LYS A 183 1.16 -21.34 -11.24
N LYS A 184 2.18 -22.09 -10.81
CA LYS A 184 2.38 -23.51 -11.15
C LYS A 184 1.62 -24.47 -10.22
N GLY A 185 0.95 -23.98 -9.17
CA GLY A 185 0.34 -24.83 -8.14
C GLY A 185 1.35 -25.67 -7.34
N LYS A 186 2.61 -25.24 -7.26
CA LYS A 186 3.69 -25.94 -6.55
C LYS A 186 4.00 -25.18 -5.27
N SER A 187 3.99 -25.87 -4.13
CA SER A 187 4.41 -25.25 -2.86
C SER A 187 5.93 -24.99 -2.83
N THR A 188 6.41 -24.18 -1.88
CA THR A 188 7.83 -23.90 -1.63
C THR A 188 8.68 -25.16 -1.41
N ASN A 189 8.06 -26.26 -0.97
CA ASN A 189 8.71 -27.56 -0.80
C ASN A 189 8.71 -28.43 -2.07
N GLY A 190 8.28 -27.90 -3.22
CA GLY A 190 8.21 -28.63 -4.50
C GLY A 190 7.05 -29.61 -4.62
N ALA A 191 6.26 -29.81 -3.56
CA ALA A 191 5.09 -30.68 -3.59
C ALA A 191 3.94 -30.02 -4.38
N PRO A 192 3.31 -30.74 -5.34
CA PRO A 192 2.12 -30.26 -6.02
C PRO A 192 0.97 -30.11 -5.02
N ILE A 193 0.27 -28.98 -5.09
CA ILE A 193 -0.90 -28.72 -4.27
C ILE A 193 -2.09 -29.33 -4.99
N LYS A 194 -2.60 -30.46 -4.46
CA LYS A 194 -3.84 -31.06 -4.97
C LYS A 194 -5.00 -30.08 -4.78
N SER A 195 -5.77 -29.90 -5.86
CA SER A 195 -7.04 -29.17 -5.91
C SER A 195 -8.06 -29.74 -4.94
#